data_AF-A0A453EPL1-F1
#
_entry.id   AF-A0A453EPL1-F1
#
_cell.length_a   1.000
_cell.length_b   1.000
_cell.length_c   1.000
_cell.angle_alpha   90.00
_cell.angle_beta   90.00
_cell.angle_gamma   90.00
#
_symmetry.space_group_name_H-M   'P 1'
#
loop_
_entity.id
_entity.type
_entity.pdbx_description
1 polymer ?
#
loop_
_entity_poly.entity_id
_entity_poly.type
_entity_poly.pdbx_seq_one_letter_code
_entity_poly.pdbx_strand_id
1 'polypeptide(L)'
;MKSDWHACLGNEVGFKGYAVPKEQHNKIVKFDFHGQPAEITHGSVVLAAVCSSTNSSNPSVMIGAGLVAKKACELGLEVKPWVKTSLAPGSLVVTKYLEHSGLQEYLNHQGFHLVGYGCTTCIGNSGDLDKSLSDAI
;
A
#
# COMPACT_ATOMS: atom_id res chain seq x y z
N MET A 1 -12.02 -3.37 10.87
CA MET A 1 -10.54 -3.27 10.78
C MET A 1 -9.93 -2.60 12.01
N LYS A 2 -10.19 -1.31 12.29
CA LYS A 2 -9.52 -0.60 13.40
C LYS A 2 -9.66 -1.27 14.79
N SER A 3 -10.87 -1.65 15.19
CA SER A 3 -11.11 -2.31 16.48
C SER A 3 -10.44 -3.69 16.58
N ASP A 4 -10.51 -4.48 15.52
CA ASP A 4 -9.87 -5.80 15.43
C ASP A 4 -8.33 -5.67 15.47
N TRP A 5 -7.75 -4.72 14.72
CA TRP A 5 -6.30 -4.42 14.78
C TRP A 5 -5.83 -4.07 16.19
N HIS A 6 -6.54 -3.15 16.88
CA HIS A 6 -6.18 -2.77 18.24
C HIS A 6 -6.28 -3.94 19.23
N ALA A 7 -7.25 -4.84 19.06
CA ALA A 7 -7.32 -6.06 19.86
C ALA A 7 -6.13 -6.98 19.58
N CYS A 8 -5.76 -7.16 18.31
CA CYS A 8 -4.63 -8.00 17.90
C CYS A 8 -3.28 -7.53 18.48
N LEU A 9 -3.08 -6.24 18.75
CA LEU A 9 -1.81 -5.76 19.32
C LEU A 9 -1.47 -6.46 20.64
N GLY A 10 -2.45 -6.59 21.56
CA GLY A 10 -2.21 -7.13 22.91
C GLY A 10 -2.49 -8.63 23.07
N ASN A 11 -3.17 -9.27 22.12
CA ASN A 11 -3.47 -10.70 22.19
C ASN A 11 -2.19 -11.56 22.12
N GLU A 12 -2.25 -12.76 22.69
CA GLU A 12 -1.17 -13.75 22.60
C GLU A 12 -0.78 -14.05 21.15
N VAL A 13 0.50 -14.34 20.93
CA VAL A 13 1.06 -14.57 19.58
C VAL A 13 0.27 -15.66 18.86
N GLY A 14 -0.30 -15.31 17.71
CA GLY A 14 -1.10 -16.22 16.89
C GLY A 14 -1.74 -15.50 15.71
N PHE A 15 -2.72 -16.14 15.07
CA PHE A 15 -3.40 -15.57 13.90
C PHE A 15 -4.03 -14.17 14.15
N LYS A 16 -4.38 -13.88 15.39
CA LYS A 16 -5.00 -12.61 15.82
C LYS A 16 -4.28 -12.00 17.03
N GLY A 17 -2.96 -12.15 17.12
CA GLY A 17 -2.22 -11.58 18.24
C GLY A 17 -0.73 -11.40 17.99
N TYR A 18 -0.22 -10.28 18.49
CA TYR A 18 1.18 -9.86 18.34
C TYR A 18 1.93 -9.73 19.69
N ALA A 19 1.22 -9.88 20.82
CA ALA A 19 1.76 -9.78 22.18
C ALA A 19 2.58 -8.50 22.46
N VAL A 20 2.20 -7.38 21.84
CA VAL A 20 2.79 -6.07 22.10
C VAL A 20 2.33 -5.59 23.49
N PRO A 21 3.25 -5.19 24.39
CA PRO A 21 2.89 -4.63 25.69
C PRO A 21 2.01 -3.38 25.55
N LYS A 22 1.03 -3.21 26.43
CA LYS A 22 0.02 -2.12 26.34
C LYS A 22 0.66 -0.74 26.32
N GLU A 23 1.75 -0.56 27.06
CA GLU A 23 2.54 0.66 27.11
C GLU A 23 3.19 1.03 25.77
N GLN A 24 3.36 0.06 24.86
CA GLN A 24 3.93 0.26 23.53
C GLN A 24 2.87 0.40 22.42
N HIS A 25 1.58 0.21 22.71
CA HIS A 25 0.51 0.24 21.68
C HIS A 25 0.45 1.58 20.92
N ASN A 26 0.81 2.67 21.58
CA ASN A 26 0.83 4.02 21.00
C ASN A 26 2.26 4.48 20.66
N LYS A 27 3.23 3.56 20.53
CA LYS A 27 4.60 3.90 20.16
C LYS A 27 4.62 4.61 18.81
N ILE A 28 5.35 5.72 18.77
CA ILE A 28 5.62 6.50 17.57
C ILE A 28 7.12 6.42 17.33
N VAL A 29 7.51 6.03 16.12
CA VAL A 29 8.92 6.06 15.69
C VAL A 29 9.07 7.16 14.65
N LYS A 30 9.96 8.11 14.94
CA LYS A 30 10.32 9.19 14.01
C LYS A 30 11.57 8.80 13.24
N PHE A 31 11.62 9.11 11.96
CA PHE A 31 12.74 8.80 11.09
C PHE A 31 12.87 9.85 9.98
N ASP A 32 14.04 9.89 9.33
CA ASP A 32 14.26 10.70 8.15
C ASP A 32 14.02 9.86 6.89
N PHE A 33 13.11 10.30 6.05
CA PHE A 33 12.83 9.69 4.76
C PHE A 33 13.32 10.62 3.64
N HIS A 34 14.55 10.37 3.19
CA HIS A 34 15.21 11.17 2.14
C HIS A 34 15.21 12.68 2.41
N GLY A 35 15.53 13.09 3.64
CA GLY A 35 15.57 14.49 4.07
C GLY A 35 14.23 15.07 4.51
N GLN A 36 13.17 14.25 4.56
CA GLN A 36 11.87 14.65 5.11
C GLN A 36 11.59 13.94 6.43
N PRO A 37 11.18 14.67 7.48
CA PRO A 37 10.78 14.06 8.74
C PRO A 37 9.50 13.24 8.54
N ALA A 38 9.53 11.99 8.97
CA ALA A 38 8.42 11.05 8.90
C ALA A 38 8.21 10.34 10.24
N GLU A 39 6.99 9.85 10.44
CA GLU A 39 6.61 9.14 11.66
C GLU A 39 5.75 7.92 11.31
N ILE A 40 6.03 6.78 11.93
CA ILE A 40 5.21 5.57 11.84
C ILE A 40 4.75 5.09 13.22
N THR A 41 3.64 4.38 13.24
CA THR A 41 3.05 3.76 14.41
C THR A 41 2.58 2.35 14.09
N HIS A 42 2.13 1.61 15.10
CA HIS A 42 1.51 0.31 14.87
C HIS A 42 0.26 0.43 13.98
N GLY A 43 0.32 -0.22 12.81
CA GLY A 43 -0.74 -0.18 11.80
C GLY A 43 -0.50 0.82 10.67
N SER A 44 0.64 1.55 10.68
CA SER A 44 1.09 2.30 9.52
C SER A 44 1.25 1.36 8.32
N VAL A 45 0.65 1.75 7.19
CA VAL A 45 0.86 1.05 5.91
C VAL A 45 2.26 1.41 5.41
N VAL A 46 3.05 0.38 5.11
CA VAL A 46 4.41 0.54 4.54
C VAL A 46 4.50 -0.01 3.12
N LEU A 47 3.55 -0.86 2.73
CA LEU A 47 3.44 -1.44 1.41
C LEU A 47 1.96 -1.49 1.00
N ALA A 48 1.66 -1.06 -0.23
CA ALA A 48 0.33 -1.15 -0.82
C ALA A 48 0.44 -1.56 -2.30
N ALA A 49 0.08 -2.80 -2.61
CA ALA A 49 0.21 -3.35 -3.96
C ALA A 49 -1.15 -3.68 -4.58
N VAL A 50 -1.42 -3.12 -5.76
CA VAL A 50 -2.51 -3.56 -6.64
C VAL A 50 -1.96 -4.67 -7.53
N CYS A 51 -2.06 -5.90 -7.05
CA CYS A 51 -1.52 -7.09 -7.72
C CYS A 51 -2.53 -8.26 -7.64
N SER A 52 -2.13 -9.42 -8.18
CA SER A 52 -2.91 -10.67 -8.31
C SER A 52 -3.79 -10.77 -9.54
N SER A 53 -3.80 -11.97 -10.14
CA SER A 53 -4.71 -12.33 -11.23
C SER A 53 -6.17 -12.29 -10.80
N THR A 54 -6.51 -12.62 -9.56
CA THR A 54 -7.90 -12.66 -9.06
C THR A 54 -8.60 -11.31 -9.16
N ASN A 55 -7.91 -10.23 -8.78
CA ASN A 55 -8.51 -8.89 -8.76
C ASN A 55 -8.20 -8.10 -10.05
N SER A 56 -6.99 -8.25 -10.60
CA SER A 56 -6.65 -7.52 -11.84
C SER A 56 -7.44 -8.00 -13.06
N SER A 57 -7.98 -9.23 -13.04
CA SER A 57 -8.87 -9.71 -14.12
C SER A 57 -10.28 -9.12 -14.06
N ASN A 58 -10.64 -8.38 -13.01
CA ASN A 58 -11.96 -7.77 -12.85
C ASN A 58 -11.88 -6.27 -13.17
N PRO A 59 -12.38 -5.82 -14.34
CA PRO A 59 -12.33 -4.41 -14.73
C PRO A 59 -13.03 -3.49 -13.74
N SER A 60 -14.10 -3.94 -13.09
CA SER A 60 -14.87 -3.10 -12.16
C SER A 60 -14.03 -2.62 -10.97
N VAL A 61 -13.20 -3.50 -10.38
CA VAL A 61 -12.36 -3.10 -9.25
C VAL A 61 -11.15 -2.27 -9.69
N MET A 62 -10.61 -2.53 -10.88
CA MET A 62 -9.47 -1.77 -11.40
C MET A 62 -9.87 -0.36 -11.85
N ILE A 63 -11.01 -0.22 -12.54
CA ILE A 63 -11.60 1.09 -12.85
C ILE A 63 -12.01 1.79 -11.56
N GLY A 64 -12.60 1.06 -10.60
CA GLY A 64 -12.92 1.61 -9.28
C GLY A 64 -11.69 2.20 -8.58
N ALA A 65 -10.57 1.48 -8.57
CA ALA A 65 -9.30 1.97 -8.02
C ALA A 65 -8.81 3.23 -8.74
N GLY A 66 -8.88 3.25 -10.08
CA GLY A 66 -8.54 4.43 -10.87
C GLY A 66 -9.43 5.64 -10.57
N LEU A 67 -10.74 5.44 -10.41
CA LEU A 67 -11.69 6.51 -10.06
C LEU A 67 -11.45 7.04 -8.64
N VAL A 68 -11.09 6.18 -7.69
CA VAL A 68 -10.68 6.59 -6.34
C VAL A 68 -9.40 7.41 -6.41
N ALA A 69 -8.39 6.97 -7.17
CA ALA A 69 -7.15 7.70 -7.36
C ALA A 69 -7.40 9.09 -7.98
N LYS A 70 -8.26 9.15 -9.01
CA LYS A 70 -8.70 10.41 -9.61
C LYS A 70 -9.33 11.33 -8.57
N LYS A 71 -10.28 10.82 -7.79
CA LYS A 71 -10.96 11.63 -6.78
C LYS A 71 -10.00 12.10 -5.68
N ALA A 72 -9.05 11.27 -5.28
CA ALA A 72 -8.02 11.64 -4.33
C ALA A 72 -7.15 12.79 -4.86
N CYS A 73 -6.71 12.73 -6.12
CA CYS A 73 -5.94 13.82 -6.75
C CYS A 73 -6.76 15.12 -6.84
N GLU A 74 -8.03 15.04 -7.24
CA GLU A 74 -8.94 16.21 -7.28
C GLU A 74 -9.12 16.87 -5.90
N LEU A 75 -8.97 16.09 -4.82
CA LEU A 75 -9.06 16.57 -3.43
C LEU A 75 -7.69 16.98 -2.86
N GLY A 76 -6.61 16.93 -3.64
CA GLY A 76 -5.26 17.23 -3.18
C GLY A 76 -4.70 16.21 -2.17
N LEU A 77 -5.22 14.98 -2.17
CA LEU A 77 -4.73 13.90 -1.33
C LEU A 77 -3.56 13.19 -2.00
N GLU A 78 -2.53 12.90 -1.22
CA GLU A 78 -1.33 12.19 -1.66
C GLU A 78 -1.02 11.01 -0.75
N VAL A 79 -0.53 9.93 -1.34
CA VAL A 79 0.03 8.80 -0.58
C VAL A 79 1.30 9.25 0.14
N LYS A 80 1.48 8.79 1.38
CA LYS A 80 2.68 9.08 2.15
C LYS A 80 3.93 8.54 1.44
N PRO A 81 5.04 9.30 1.41
CA PRO A 81 6.18 9.00 0.54
C PRO A 81 6.91 7.69 0.89
N TRP A 82 6.84 7.25 2.14
CA TRP A 82 7.45 6.00 2.58
C TRP A 82 6.66 4.75 2.18
N VAL A 83 5.44 4.88 1.68
CA VAL A 83 4.62 3.72 1.31
C VAL A 83 5.10 3.18 -0.03
N LYS A 84 5.58 1.94 -0.04
CA LYS A 84 5.93 1.24 -1.28
C LYS A 84 4.65 0.85 -2.03
N THR A 85 4.29 1.64 -3.02
CA THR A 85 3.15 1.40 -3.91
C THR A 85 3.56 0.66 -5.18
N SER A 86 2.68 -0.19 -5.70
CA SER A 86 2.91 -0.87 -6.98
C SER A 86 1.63 -1.30 -7.68
N LEU A 87 1.64 -1.27 -9.01
CA LEU A 87 0.61 -1.83 -9.87
C LEU A 87 1.21 -2.96 -10.72
N ALA A 88 0.73 -4.18 -10.51
CA ALA A 88 1.18 -5.37 -11.21
C ALA A 88 0.00 -6.22 -11.71
N PRO A 89 -0.61 -5.86 -12.85
CA PRO A 89 -1.75 -6.58 -13.39
C PRO A 89 -1.33 -7.92 -14.02
N GLY A 90 -2.28 -8.85 -14.10
CA GLY A 90 -2.06 -10.16 -14.73
C GLY A 90 -2.03 -10.13 -16.26
N SER A 91 -2.42 -9.02 -16.90
CA SER A 91 -2.52 -8.90 -18.36
C SER A 91 -2.36 -7.46 -18.85
N LEU A 92 -1.87 -7.31 -20.08
CA LEU A 92 -1.77 -6.04 -20.82
C LEU A 92 -3.12 -5.34 -20.98
N VAL A 93 -4.22 -6.10 -21.05
CA VAL A 93 -5.58 -5.57 -21.22
C VAL A 93 -5.94 -4.57 -20.11
N VAL A 94 -5.45 -4.83 -18.89
CA VAL A 94 -5.70 -3.98 -17.72
C VAL A 94 -5.12 -2.61 -17.90
N THR A 95 -3.83 -2.54 -18.23
CA THR A 95 -3.16 -1.27 -18.52
C THR A 95 -3.84 -0.56 -19.69
N LYS A 96 -4.24 -1.30 -20.73
CA LYS A 96 -4.90 -0.69 -21.89
C LYS A 96 -6.19 0.05 -21.52
N TYR A 97 -7.12 -0.56 -20.78
CA TYR A 97 -8.34 0.20 -20.45
C TYR A 97 -8.09 1.32 -19.43
N LEU A 98 -7.08 1.20 -18.55
CA LEU A 98 -6.70 2.28 -17.62
C LEU A 98 -6.09 3.48 -18.36
N GLU A 99 -5.29 3.23 -19.39
CA GLU A 99 -4.74 4.25 -20.27
C GLU A 99 -5.86 4.93 -21.09
N HIS A 100 -6.73 4.14 -21.73
CA HIS A 100 -7.81 4.70 -22.58
C HIS A 100 -8.85 5.49 -21.79
N SER A 101 -9.06 5.16 -20.50
CA SER A 101 -9.93 5.93 -19.61
C SER A 101 -9.26 7.15 -18.99
N GLY A 102 -7.94 7.33 -19.19
CA GLY A 102 -7.13 8.37 -18.54
C GLY A 102 -6.90 8.13 -17.04
N LEU A 103 -7.29 6.97 -16.51
CA LEU A 103 -7.17 6.68 -15.07
C LEU A 103 -5.75 6.27 -14.66
N GLN A 104 -4.95 5.77 -15.59
CA GLN A 104 -3.56 5.39 -15.34
C GLN A 104 -2.72 6.55 -14.80
N GLU A 105 -2.97 7.77 -15.28
CA GLU A 105 -2.25 8.98 -14.83
C GLU A 105 -2.49 9.26 -13.34
N TYR A 106 -3.73 9.15 -12.88
CA TYR A 106 -4.07 9.35 -11.47
C TYR A 106 -3.52 8.24 -10.57
N LEU A 107 -3.50 6.99 -11.06
CA LEU A 107 -2.83 5.90 -10.35
C LEU A 107 -1.33 6.16 -10.20
N ASN A 108 -0.68 6.62 -11.27
CA ASN A 108 0.73 7.02 -11.24
C ASN A 108 0.97 8.18 -10.28
N HIS A 109 0.09 9.17 -10.23
CA HIS A 109 0.20 10.29 -9.29
C HIS A 109 0.15 9.84 -7.82
N GLN A 110 -0.61 8.78 -7.53
CA GLN A 110 -0.64 8.14 -6.20
C GLN A 110 0.49 7.11 -6.00
N GLY A 111 1.45 7.02 -6.92
CA GLY A 111 2.59 6.12 -6.87
C GLY A 111 2.33 4.68 -7.36
N PHE A 112 1.10 4.35 -7.77
CA PHE A 112 0.75 3.03 -8.31
C PHE A 112 1.19 2.87 -9.77
N HIS A 113 2.48 3.01 -9.99
CA HIS A 113 3.11 2.81 -11.29
C HIS A 113 3.07 1.33 -11.69
N LEU A 114 2.95 1.09 -12.99
CA LEU A 114 3.10 -0.24 -13.56
C LEU A 114 4.54 -0.72 -13.32
N VAL A 115 4.71 -1.74 -12.48
CA VAL A 115 6.03 -2.33 -12.17
C VAL A 115 6.31 -3.61 -12.95
N GLY A 116 5.28 -4.19 -13.59
CA GLY A 116 5.40 -5.39 -14.40
C GLY A 116 4.09 -6.15 -14.52
N TYR A 117 4.12 -7.24 -15.29
CA TYR A 117 2.98 -8.14 -15.48
C TYR A 117 3.29 -9.50 -14.83
N GLY A 118 2.45 -9.93 -13.89
CA GLY A 118 2.63 -11.21 -13.19
C GLY A 118 2.35 -11.13 -11.69
N CYS A 119 2.71 -12.18 -10.97
CA CYS A 119 2.28 -12.35 -9.57
C CYS A 119 2.92 -11.35 -8.59
N THR A 120 4.20 -11.00 -8.77
CA THR A 120 4.93 -10.00 -7.95
C THR A 120 4.68 -10.13 -6.44
N THR A 121 4.18 -9.09 -5.76
CA THR A 121 3.86 -9.08 -4.33
C THR A 121 2.90 -10.20 -3.91
N CYS A 122 2.02 -10.68 -4.81
CA CYS A 122 1.07 -11.76 -4.49
C CYS A 122 1.74 -13.08 -4.10
N ILE A 123 2.99 -13.31 -4.55
CA ILE A 123 3.79 -14.49 -4.18
C ILE A 123 4.96 -14.14 -3.24
N GLY A 124 4.93 -12.95 -2.63
CA GLY A 124 6.00 -12.47 -1.75
C GLY A 124 7.15 -11.76 -2.46
N ASN A 125 7.11 -11.62 -3.80
CA ASN A 125 8.13 -10.86 -4.54
C ASN A 125 7.82 -9.35 -4.50
N SER A 126 7.82 -8.78 -3.30
CA SER A 126 7.59 -7.35 -3.07
C SER A 126 8.85 -6.50 -3.24
N GLY A 127 10.03 -7.11 -3.19
CA GLY A 127 11.32 -6.43 -3.04
C GLY A 127 11.44 -5.69 -1.69
N ASP A 128 12.57 -5.02 -1.50
CA ASP A 128 12.91 -4.41 -0.21
C ASP A 128 12.17 -3.10 0.06
N LEU A 129 11.93 -2.81 1.34
CA LEU A 129 11.53 -1.48 1.77
C LEU A 129 12.76 -0.55 1.77
N ASP A 130 12.52 0.74 1.77
CA ASP A 130 13.62 1.69 2.01
C ASP A 130 14.28 1.40 3.37
N LYS A 131 15.60 1.55 3.43
CA LYS A 131 16.37 1.21 4.62
C LYS A 131 15.94 2.04 5.83
N SER A 132 15.69 3.35 5.68
CA SER A 132 15.33 4.19 6.82
C SER A 132 13.97 3.81 7.39
N LEU A 133 13.04 3.37 6.54
CA LEU A 133 11.76 2.82 6.95
C LEU A 133 11.93 1.46 7.64
N SER A 134 12.77 0.58 7.08
CA SER A 134 13.03 -0.74 7.67
C SER A 134 13.69 -0.64 9.05
N ASP A 135 14.60 0.32 9.23
CA ASP A 135 15.27 0.57 10.52
C ASP A 135 14.30 1.17 11.56
N ALA A 136 13.20 1.78 11.12
CA ALA A 136 12.18 2.38 11.99
C ALA A 136 11.13 1.37 12.50
N ILE A 137 10.95 0.23 11.83
CA ILE A 137 9.99 -0.84 12.19
C ILE A 137 10.54 -1.67 13.35
#